data_AF-A0AAJ1B9L9-F1
#
_entry.id   AF-A0AAJ1B9L9-F1
#
_cell.length_a   1.000
_cell.length_b   1.000
_cell.length_c   1.000
_cell.angle_alpha   90.00
_cell.angle_beta   90.00
_cell.angle_gamma   90.00
#
_symmetry.space_group_name_H-M   'P 1'
#
loop_
_entity.id
_entity.type
_entity.pdbx_description
1 polymer ?
#
loop_
_entity_poly.entity_id
_entity_poly.type
_entity_poly.pdbx_seq_one_letter_code
_entity_poly.pdbx_strand_id
1 'polypeptide(L)' 'IMVDNCYGELVETKEPGHVGADIVVGSLMKNLGSGLVFTGGYVVVIHILVYMVAERLTAPGIGKDLGANF' A
#
# COMPACT_ATOMS: atom_id res chain seq x y z
N ILE A 1 1.62 7.13 12.38
CA ILE A 1 0.88 8.06 11.50
C ILE A 1 0.54 7.35 10.21
N MET A 2 -0.75 7.27 9.88
CA MET A 2 -1.24 6.73 8.60
C MET A 2 -1.62 7.88 7.68
N VAL A 3 -1.24 7.78 6.39
CA VAL A 3 -1.60 8.74 5.35
C VAL A 3 -2.32 8.02 4.20
N ASP A 4 -3.50 8.50 3.83
CA ASP A 4 -4.14 8.18 2.54
C ASP A 4 -3.47 9.03 1.47
N ASN A 5 -2.76 8.37 0.55
CA ASN A 5 -1.94 9.02 -0.46
C ASN A 5 -2.58 9.01 -1.85
N CYS A 6 -3.87 8.65 -1.95
CA CYS A 6 -4.57 8.66 -3.21
C CYS A 6 -4.44 9.99 -3.94
N TYR A 7 -4.03 9.93 -5.21
CA TYR A 7 -3.77 11.08 -6.08
C TYR A 7 -2.50 11.87 -5.77
N GLY A 8 -1.80 11.56 -4.68
CA GLY A 8 -0.54 12.18 -4.31
C GLY A 8 0.68 11.48 -4.91
N GLU A 9 0.52 10.24 -5.38
CA GLU A 9 1.65 9.45 -5.85
C GLU A 9 2.33 10.12 -7.05
N LEU A 10 3.64 10.32 -6.94
CA LEU A 10 4.53 10.89 -7.95
C LEU A 10 4.23 12.35 -8.32
N VAL A 11 3.40 13.06 -7.55
CA VAL A 11 3.09 14.48 -7.77
C VAL A 11 4.21 15.38 -7.25
N GLU A 12 4.89 14.96 -6.19
CA GLU A 12 5.95 15.70 -5.50
C GLU A 12 7.26 14.90 -5.49
N THR A 13 8.37 15.57 -5.17
CA THR A 13 9.69 14.91 -5.04
C THR A 13 9.81 13.98 -3.83
N LYS A 14 8.88 14.07 -2.88
CA LYS A 14 8.83 13.26 -1.66
C LYS A 14 7.42 12.78 -1.39
N GLU A 15 7.29 11.47 -1.21
CA GLU A 15 6.09 10.81 -0.65
C GLU A 15 6.01 10.92 0.89
N PRO A 16 4.82 10.72 1.51
CA PRO A 16 4.64 10.78 2.96
C PRO A 16 5.58 9.87 3.77
N GLY A 17 5.96 8.71 3.23
CA GLY A 17 6.92 7.79 3.86
C GLY A 17 8.31 8.41 4.05
N HIS A 18 8.73 9.35 3.19
CA HIS A 18 10.00 10.05 3.31
C HIS A 18 10.01 11.11 4.43
N VAL A 19 8.84 11.50 4.93
CA VAL A 19 8.68 12.55 5.94
C VAL A 19 8.06 12.02 7.24
N GLY A 20 8.05 10.70 7.43
CA GLY A 20 7.72 10.07 8.72
C GLY A 20 6.33 9.44 8.81
N ALA A 21 5.63 9.19 7.70
CA ALA A 21 4.44 8.34 7.72
C ALA A 21 4.83 6.87 7.95
N ASP A 22 4.19 6.22 8.94
CA ASP A 22 4.41 4.81 9.27
C ASP A 22 3.63 3.88 8.33
N ILE A 23 2.52 4.37 7.78
CA ILE A 23 1.63 3.67 6.85
C ILE A 23 1.22 4.64 5.75
N VAL A 24 1.36 4.22 4.50
CA VAL A 24 0.88 4.93 3.31
C VAL A 24 0.01 3.97 2.50
N VAL A 25 -1.20 4.39 2.15
CA VAL A 25 -2.14 3.59 1.36
C VAL A 25 -2.55 4.30 0.08
N GLY A 26 -2.89 3.55 -0.95
CA GLY A 26 -3.49 4.10 -2.17
C GLY A 26 -4.05 3.04 -3.11
N SER A 27 -4.71 3.50 -4.16
CA SER A 27 -5.30 2.65 -5.19
C SER A 27 -4.37 2.52 -6.39
N LEU A 28 -4.18 1.29 -6.86
CA LEU A 28 -3.45 1.04 -8.10
C LEU A 28 -4.27 1.40 -9.35
N MET A 29 -5.53 1.81 -9.22
CA MET A 29 -6.33 2.32 -10.35
C MET A 29 -6.18 3.85 -10.55
N LYS A 30 -5.31 4.50 -9.76
CA LYS A 30 -5.05 5.95 -9.80
C LYS A 30 -3.65 6.24 -10.35
N ASN A 31 -2.97 7.26 -9.82
CA ASN A 31 -1.68 7.76 -10.30
C ASN A 31 -0.66 6.63 -10.52
N LEU A 32 -0.47 5.75 -9.53
CA LEU A 32 0.53 4.68 -9.59
C LEU A 32 0.17 3.57 -10.58
N GLY A 33 -1.11 3.43 -10.94
CA GLY A 33 -1.59 2.51 -11.97
C GLY A 33 -1.29 2.94 -13.39
N SER A 34 -1.03 4.24 -13.60
CA SER A 34 -0.75 4.85 -14.90
C SER A 34 -1.80 4.51 -15.99
N GLY A 35 -3.04 4.18 -15.60
CA GLY A 35 -4.09 3.74 -16.53
C GLY A 35 -3.88 2.35 -17.15
N LEU A 36 -2.86 1.60 -16.72
CA LEU A 36 -2.57 0.23 -17.19
C LEU A 36 -3.16 -0.84 -16.27
N VAL A 37 -3.28 -0.52 -14.98
CA VAL A 37 -3.72 -1.46 -13.97
C VAL A 37 -5.24 -1.39 -13.81
N PHE A 38 -5.90 -2.54 -13.97
CA PHE A 38 -7.37 -2.65 -13.93
C PHE A 38 -7.96 -2.75 -12.52
N THR A 39 -7.17 -3.13 -11.53
CA THR A 39 -7.61 -3.32 -10.14
C THR A 39 -6.44 -3.29 -9.16
N GLY A 40 -6.74 -3.20 -7.87
CA GLY A 40 -5.77 -3.37 -6.79
C GLY A 40 -5.51 -2.11 -5.99
N GLY A 41 -4.79 -2.32 -4.89
CA GLY A 41 -4.35 -1.28 -3.97
C GLY A 41 -2.99 -1.62 -3.42
N TYR A 42 -2.32 -0.62 -2.87
CA TYR A 42 -1.03 -0.80 -2.22
C TYR A 42 -1.09 -0.31 -0.78
N VAL A 43 -0.26 -0.93 0.05
CA VAL A 43 0.03 -0.47 1.40
C VAL A 43 1.54 -0.53 1.59
N VAL A 44 2.16 0.61 1.88
CA VAL A 44 3.56 0.72 2.30
C VAL A 44 3.56 0.96 3.80
N VAL A 45 4.25 0.11 4.56
CA VAL A 45 4.35 0.23 6.02
C VAL A 45 5.76 -0.02 6.54
N ILE A 46 6.04 0.44 7.76
CA ILE A 46 7.22 0.02 8.51
C ILE A 46 7.20 -1.50 8.77
N HIS A 47 8.39 -2.11 8.82
CA HIS A 47 8.55 -3.57 8.85
C HIS A 47 7.73 -4.28 9.94
N ILE A 48 7.61 -3.68 11.13
CA ILE A 48 6.87 -4.26 12.26
C ILE A 48 5.35 -4.36 12.01
N LEU A 49 4.79 -3.59 11.08
CA LEU A 49 3.35 -3.56 10.79
C LEU A 49 2.96 -4.39 9.56
N VAL A 50 3.94 -4.88 8.76
CA VAL A 50 3.68 -5.61 7.51
C VAL A 50 2.78 -6.83 7.75
N TYR A 51 3.10 -7.64 8.75
CA TYR A 51 2.33 -8.85 9.05
C TYR A 51 0.91 -8.53 9.52
N MET A 52 0.74 -7.50 10.36
CA MET A 52 -0.60 -7.10 10.83
C MET A 52 -1.50 -6.65 9.67
N VAL A 53 -0.96 -5.88 8.72
CA VAL A 53 -1.71 -5.46 7.53
C VAL A 53 -2.04 -6.66 6.65
N ALA A 54 -1.07 -7.55 6.42
CA ALA A 54 -1.26 -8.70 5.57
C ALA A 54 -2.27 -9.70 6.14
N GLU A 55 -2.20 -10.01 7.44
CA GLU A 55 -3.15 -10.88 8.11
C GLU A 55 -4.57 -10.29 8.12
N ARG A 56 -4.68 -8.96 8.15
CA ARG A 56 -5.98 -8.30 8.02
C ARG A 56 -6.57 -8.47 6.62
N LEU A 57 -5.74 -8.44 5.58
CA LEU A 57 -6.16 -8.63 4.20
C LEU A 57 -6.52 -10.09 3.90
N THR A 58 -5.78 -11.03 4.48
CA THR A 58 -5.95 -12.47 4.24
C THR A 58 -6.65 -13.16 5.42
N ALA A 59 -5.88 -13.70 6.36
CA ALA A 59 -6.33 -14.24 7.63
C ALA A 59 -5.15 -14.31 8.63
N PRO A 60 -5.43 -14.35 9.95
CA PRO A 60 -4.42 -14.63 10.97
C PRO A 60 -3.67 -15.93 10.68
N GLY A 61 -2.33 -15.91 10.80
CA GLY A 61 -1.45 -17.04 10.53
C GLY A 61 -1.13 -17.28 9.04
N ILE A 62 -1.84 -16.64 8.11
CA ILE A 62 -1.54 -16.70 6.66
C ILE A 62 -0.72 -15.47 6.24
N GLY A 63 -1.17 -14.27 6.63
CA GLY A 63 -0.46 -13.04 6.33
C GLY A 63 -0.20 -12.83 4.83
N LYS A 64 1.05 -12.49 4.50
CA LYS A 64 1.48 -12.21 3.11
C LYS A 64 2.01 -13.46 2.38
N ASP A 65 1.95 -14.63 3.02
CA ASP A 65 2.67 -15.82 2.57
C ASP A 65 1.84 -16.65 1.56
N LEU A 66 0.58 -16.29 1.33
CA LEU A 66 -0.32 -16.92 0.34
C LEU A 66 -1.06 -15.86 -0.49
N GLY A 67 -1.13 -16.08 -1.80
CA GLY A 67 -1.92 -15.30 -2.74
C GLY A 67 -1.66 -15.77 -4.18
N ALA A 68 -2.69 -16.28 -4.85
CA ALA A 68 -2.59 -16.58 -6.29
C ALA A 68 -2.75 -15.27 -7.08
N ASN A 69 -1.91 -15.05 -8.09
CA ASN A 69 -1.95 -13.83 -8.89
C ASN A 69 -3.09 -13.87 -9.91
N PHE A 70 -3.83 -12.76 -10.04
CA PHE A 70 -4.79 -12.46 -11.11
C PHE A 70 -4.26 -11.29 -11.94
#